data_AF-A0A8S1JGW3-F1
#
_entry.id   AF-A0A8S1JGW3-F1
#
_cell.length_a   1.000
_cell.length_b   1.000
_cell.length_c   1.000
_cell.angle_alpha   90.00
_cell.angle_beta   90.00
_cell.angle_gamma   90.00
#
_symmetry.space_group_name_H-M   'P 1'
#
loop_
_entity.id
_entity.type
_entity.pdbx_description
1 polymer ?
#
loop_
_entity_poly.entity_id
_entity_poly.type
_entity_poly.pdbx_seq_one_letter_code
_entity_poly.pdbx_strand_id
1 'polypeptide(L)'
;MLAIVALGFVANLWLTARLTVWACGTAPAEEDTQDGKMQLNQVAFGRVHWAFWGTVLSLCLLLAVTDQLNGRQLEPLFHLSATVCGYLVGDMLPQRLGRILHPVVVCAALTSLSAGAFGVLIGKGWAGGVNAYLTQEVNSRGAGDWLMSFLGPVVLSFGFSVFSRRLVMLRHRRVIAMAIVTCSLFSMISTALAGRLLALHPKFVLAIVPRSVTVALALPIAQSLGVSSLPITAGAVVLTGLMGANFSAMLLTWMGITSPIARGLSAASSAHGLATAALTASESETLPYCSLAYALSAITSTLLANVPIIRHLLVSIAG
;
A
#
# COMPACT_ATOMS: atom_id res chain seq x y z
N MET A 1 -0.89 14.03 -12.91
CA MET A 1 -0.88 12.79 -12.08
C MET A 1 -1.42 13.03 -10.67
N LEU A 2 -0.81 13.91 -9.85
CA LEU A 2 -1.26 14.16 -8.47
C LEU A 2 -2.74 14.54 -8.37
N ALA A 3 -3.24 15.44 -9.22
CA ALA A 3 -4.65 15.83 -9.22
C ALA A 3 -5.60 14.65 -9.48
N ILE A 4 -5.27 13.77 -10.43
CA ILE A 4 -6.06 12.56 -10.75
C ILE A 4 -6.08 11.61 -9.56
N VAL A 5 -4.91 11.37 -8.97
CA VAL A 5 -4.78 10.47 -7.82
C VAL A 5 -5.56 11.02 -6.62
N ALA A 6 -5.44 12.31 -6.34
CA ALA A 6 -6.09 12.96 -5.20
C ALA A 6 -7.61 12.98 -5.33
N LEU A 7 -8.12 13.52 -6.45
CA LEU A 7 -9.56 13.61 -6.70
C LEU A 7 -10.17 12.21 -6.80
N GLY A 8 -9.50 11.31 -7.52
CA GLY A 8 -9.93 9.94 -7.65
C GLY A 8 -9.94 9.20 -6.31
N PHE A 9 -8.96 9.42 -5.43
CA PHE A 9 -8.93 8.83 -4.09
C PHE A 9 -10.12 9.31 -3.26
N VAL A 10 -10.32 10.62 -3.16
CA VAL A 10 -11.41 11.20 -2.36
C VAL A 10 -12.78 10.77 -2.89
N ALA A 11 -12.99 10.81 -4.21
CA ALA A 11 -14.25 10.42 -4.82
C ALA A 11 -14.54 8.93 -4.59
N ASN A 12 -13.54 8.06 -4.75
CA ASN A 12 -13.70 6.63 -4.57
C ASN A 12 -13.94 6.26 -3.09
N LEU A 13 -13.24 6.94 -2.17
CA LEU A 13 -13.44 6.79 -0.73
C LEU A 13 -14.86 7.19 -0.33
N TRP A 14 -15.32 8.37 -0.78
CA TRP A 14 -16.66 8.89 -0.51
C TRP A 14 -17.75 7.96 -1.05
N LEU A 15 -17.64 7.56 -2.33
CA LEU A 15 -18.62 6.70 -2.99
C LEU A 15 -18.72 5.35 -2.27
N THR A 16 -17.59 4.71 -2.01
CA THR A 16 -17.55 3.39 -1.38
C THR A 16 -18.09 3.44 0.05
N ALA A 17 -17.73 4.48 0.81
CA ALA A 17 -18.23 4.64 2.17
C ALA A 17 -19.75 4.85 2.20
N ARG A 18 -20.28 5.75 1.36
CA ARG A 18 -21.73 6.03 1.29
C ARG A 18 -22.53 4.83 0.80
N LEU A 19 -22.05 4.14 -0.23
CA LEU A 19 -22.68 2.94 -0.75
C LEU A 19 -22.69 1.82 0.29
N THR A 20 -21.60 1.66 1.05
CA THR A 20 -21.53 0.66 2.12
C THR A 20 -22.48 1.00 3.27
N VAL A 21 -22.56 2.26 3.69
CA VAL A 21 -23.52 2.70 4.74
C VAL A 21 -24.96 2.48 4.28
N TRP A 22 -25.30 2.85 3.04
CA TRP A 22 -26.62 2.63 2.47
C TRP A 22 -26.98 1.14 2.43
N ALA A 23 -26.06 0.30 1.95
CA ALA A 23 -26.27 -1.14 1.86
C ALA A 23 -26.36 -1.81 3.25
N CYS A 24 -25.61 -1.34 4.24
CA CYS A 24 -25.75 -1.78 5.63
C CYS A 24 -27.08 -1.34 6.27
N GLY A 25 -27.59 -0.14 5.96
CA GLY A 25 -28.89 0.33 6.47
C GLY A 25 -30.08 -0.51 5.99
N THR A 26 -29.91 -1.28 4.90
CA THR A 26 -30.90 -2.24 4.41
C THR A 26 -30.75 -3.65 5.00
N ALA A 27 -29.73 -3.89 5.81
CA ALA A 27 -29.50 -5.17 6.49
C ALA A 27 -30.28 -5.24 7.82
N PRO A 28 -30.75 -6.42 8.26
CA PRO A 28 -31.50 -6.56 9.50
C PRO A 28 -30.70 -6.10 10.72
N ALA A 29 -31.39 -5.42 11.66
CA ALA A 29 -30.82 -4.82 12.87
C ALA A 29 -30.14 -5.86 13.79
N GLU A 30 -29.11 -5.41 14.51
CA GLU A 30 -28.11 -6.24 15.18
C GLU A 30 -28.26 -6.26 16.71
N GLU A 31 -28.02 -7.42 17.32
CA GLU A 31 -27.67 -7.58 18.73
C GLU A 31 -26.15 -7.83 18.76
N ASP A 32 -25.39 -6.86 19.29
CA ASP A 32 -23.93 -6.86 19.30
C ASP A 32 -23.42 -7.96 20.24
N THR A 33 -23.20 -9.16 19.71
CA THR A 33 -22.48 -10.18 20.46
C THR A 33 -21.03 -9.71 20.53
N GLN A 34 -20.62 -9.27 21.72
CA GLN A 34 -19.23 -8.93 22.07
C GLN A 34 -18.34 -10.17 21.94
N ASP A 35 -18.08 -10.61 20.71
CA ASP A 35 -17.14 -11.68 20.44
C ASP A 35 -15.74 -11.08 20.36
N GLY A 36 -14.99 -11.31 21.45
CA GLY A 36 -13.55 -11.13 21.62
C GLY A 36 -12.92 -9.99 20.84
N LYS A 37 -12.65 -8.86 21.52
CA LYS A 37 -11.69 -7.87 21.02
C LYS A 37 -10.35 -8.59 20.80
N MET A 38 -10.03 -8.93 19.55
CA MET A 38 -8.66 -9.26 19.16
C MET A 38 -7.87 -7.95 19.24
N GLN A 39 -7.49 -7.56 20.45
CA GLN A 39 -6.55 -6.47 20.68
C GLN A 39 -5.18 -6.98 20.25
N LEU A 40 -4.86 -6.78 18.98
CA LEU A 40 -3.47 -6.76 18.56
C LEU A 40 -2.85 -5.56 19.27
N ASN A 41 -2.22 -5.81 20.42
CA ASN A 41 -1.32 -4.84 21.03
C ASN A 41 -0.25 -4.54 19.99
N GLN A 42 -0.35 -3.38 19.34
CA GLN A 42 0.72 -2.91 18.48
C GLN A 42 1.94 -2.71 19.38
N VAL A 43 2.96 -3.54 19.18
CA VAL A 43 4.24 -3.37 19.86
C VAL A 43 4.88 -2.12 19.27
N ALA A 44 4.74 -1.00 19.97
CA ALA A 44 5.40 0.23 19.59
C ALA A 44 6.92 0.03 19.60
N PHE A 45 7.61 0.52 18.57
CA PHE A 45 9.06 0.42 18.49
C PHE A 45 9.72 1.21 19.63
N GLY A 46 10.19 0.51 20.66
CA GLY A 46 10.91 1.10 21.79
C GLY A 46 12.41 1.37 21.54
N ARG A 47 13.09 1.96 22.54
CA ARG A 47 14.54 2.29 22.50
C ARG A 47 15.44 1.08 22.18
N VAL A 48 15.00 -0.13 22.54
CA VAL A 48 15.73 -1.37 22.28
C VAL A 48 15.87 -1.62 20.77
N HIS A 49 14.83 -1.34 19.98
CA HIS A 49 14.87 -1.52 18.53
C HIS A 49 15.82 -0.52 17.86
N TRP A 50 15.83 0.73 18.36
CA TRP A 50 16.78 1.75 17.94
C TRP A 50 18.23 1.33 18.20
N ALA A 51 18.51 0.86 19.42
CA ALA A 51 19.84 0.39 19.79
C ALA A 51 20.27 -0.80 18.92
N PHE A 52 19.40 -1.78 18.71
CA PHE A 52 19.70 -2.97 17.92
C PHE A 52 19.95 -2.63 16.44
N TRP A 53 19.02 -1.94 15.78
CA TRP A 53 19.16 -1.65 14.35
C TRP A 53 20.22 -0.58 14.07
N GLY A 54 20.41 0.37 14.99
CA GLY A 54 21.47 1.38 14.90
C GLY A 54 22.87 0.78 15.04
N THR A 55 23.07 -0.21 15.91
CA THR A 55 24.36 -0.90 16.04
C THR A 55 24.65 -1.77 14.83
N VAL A 56 23.66 -2.51 14.31
CA VAL A 56 23.80 -3.31 13.08
C VAL A 56 24.18 -2.42 11.89
N LEU A 57 23.49 -1.29 11.72
CA LEU A 57 23.77 -0.32 10.66
C LEU A 57 25.21 0.23 10.77
N SER A 58 25.61 0.66 11.97
CA SER A 58 26.94 1.23 12.21
C SER A 58 28.06 0.21 12.05
N LEU A 59 27.85 -1.03 12.50
CA LEU A 59 28.82 -2.12 12.38
C LEU A 59 29.03 -2.51 10.90
N CYS A 60 27.96 -2.63 10.12
CA CYS A 60 28.06 -2.92 8.69
C CYS A 60 28.77 -1.79 7.94
N LEU A 61 28.51 -0.54 8.31
CA LEU A 61 29.21 0.62 7.75
C LEU A 61 30.70 0.60 8.09
N LEU A 62 31.05 0.36 9.36
CA LEU A 62 32.44 0.28 9.81
C LEU A 62 33.21 -0.81 9.05
N LEU A 63 32.62 -2.01 8.95
CA LEU A 63 33.25 -3.14 8.28
C LEU A 63 33.45 -2.89 6.78
N ALA A 64 32.50 -2.21 6.12
CA ALA A 64 32.64 -1.84 4.71
C ALA A 64 33.76 -0.83 4.46
N VAL A 65 34.05 0.04 5.43
CA VAL A 65 35.19 0.97 5.37
C VAL A 65 36.51 0.26 5.61
N THR A 66 36.54 -0.74 6.51
CA THR A 66 37.78 -1.47 6.83
C THR A 66 38.14 -2.54 5.81
N ASP A 67 37.15 -3.21 5.20
CA ASP A 67 37.34 -4.28 4.23
C ASP A 67 36.19 -4.34 3.22
N GLN A 68 36.49 -3.96 1.97
CA GLN A 68 35.50 -3.92 0.89
C GLN A 68 34.93 -5.30 0.53
N LEU A 69 35.68 -6.40 0.72
CA LEU A 69 35.19 -7.74 0.40
C LEU A 69 34.13 -8.20 1.40
N ASN A 70 34.40 -8.00 2.69
CA ASN A 70 33.42 -8.25 3.74
C ASN A 70 32.23 -7.29 3.67
N GLY A 71 32.46 -6.03 3.28
CA GLY A 71 31.40 -5.06 3.02
C GLY A 71 30.39 -5.53 1.96
N ARG A 72 30.84 -6.23 0.90
CA ARG A 72 29.94 -6.81 -0.12
C ARG A 72 29.04 -7.91 0.43
N GLN A 73 29.51 -8.70 1.37
CA GLN A 73 28.72 -9.79 1.95
C GLN A 73 27.64 -9.27 2.91
N LEU A 74 27.92 -8.15 3.60
CA LEU A 74 27.03 -7.54 4.58
C LEU A 74 26.07 -6.49 3.98
N GLU A 75 26.18 -6.19 2.68
CA GLU A 75 25.35 -5.22 1.97
C GLU A 75 23.82 -5.42 2.16
N PRO A 76 23.27 -6.66 2.11
CA PRO A 76 21.85 -6.86 2.39
C PRO A 76 21.46 -6.52 3.84
N LEU A 77 22.33 -6.78 4.81
CA LEU A 77 22.08 -6.45 6.23
C LEU A 77 22.14 -4.93 6.46
N PHE A 78 23.07 -4.25 5.79
CA PHE A 78 23.13 -2.80 5.79
C PHE A 78 21.85 -2.18 5.21
N HIS A 79 21.40 -2.65 4.03
CA HIS A 79 20.18 -2.18 3.40
C HIS A 79 18.93 -2.41 4.27
N LEU A 80 18.85 -3.58 4.93
CA LEU A 80 17.73 -3.89 5.82
C LEU A 80 17.72 -2.97 7.06
N SER A 81 18.86 -2.83 7.72
CA SER A 81 19.00 -1.95 8.88
C SER A 81 18.76 -0.48 8.52
N ALA A 82 19.18 -0.03 7.34
CA ALA A 82 18.90 1.31 6.83
C ALA A 82 17.39 1.52 6.61
N THR A 83 16.67 0.49 6.14
CA THR A 83 15.21 0.53 5.99
C THR A 83 14.52 0.70 7.33
N VAL A 84 14.90 -0.10 8.33
CA VAL A 84 14.29 -0.03 9.67
C VAL A 84 14.62 1.28 10.36
N CYS A 85 15.90 1.67 10.42
CA CYS A 85 16.32 2.95 10.99
C CYS A 85 15.65 4.13 10.27
N GLY A 86 15.54 4.10 8.94
CA GLY A 86 14.86 5.13 8.16
C GLY A 86 13.38 5.25 8.50
N TYR A 87 12.69 4.13 8.74
CA TYR A 87 11.30 4.14 9.22
C TYR A 87 11.19 4.73 10.62
N LEU A 88 12.08 4.34 11.54
CA LEU A 88 12.08 4.87 12.91
C LEU A 88 12.36 6.37 12.94
N VAL A 89 13.30 6.88 12.13
CA VAL A 89 13.52 8.32 11.93
C VAL A 89 12.24 8.99 11.41
N GLY A 90 11.57 8.35 10.45
CA GLY A 90 10.31 8.84 9.89
C GLY A 90 9.18 8.94 10.91
N ASP A 91 9.09 7.97 11.82
CA ASP A 91 8.08 7.93 12.88
C ASP A 91 8.32 9.00 13.96
N MET A 92 9.58 9.41 14.17
CA MET A 92 9.95 10.48 15.11
C MET A 92 9.64 11.89 14.59
N LEU A 93 9.23 12.04 13.33
CA LEU A 93 8.98 13.36 12.76
C LEU A 93 7.82 14.07 13.47
N PRO A 94 7.95 15.37 13.78
CA PRO A 94 6.89 16.12 14.43
C PRO A 94 5.62 16.08 13.57
N GLN A 95 4.45 16.07 14.22
CA GLN A 95 3.13 15.89 13.57
C GLN A 95 2.88 16.85 12.38
N ARG A 96 3.48 18.05 12.39
CA ARG A 96 3.39 18.99 11.27
C ARG A 96 4.11 18.49 10.01
N LEU A 97 5.29 17.88 10.19
CA LEU A 97 6.08 17.35 9.08
C LEU A 97 5.65 15.93 8.71
N GLY A 98 5.18 15.11 9.66
CA GLY A 98 4.68 13.75 9.40
C GLY A 98 3.47 13.69 8.47
N ARG A 99 2.64 14.75 8.40
CA ARG A 99 1.54 14.86 7.42
C ARG A 99 2.02 15.04 5.97
N ILE A 100 3.23 15.58 5.78
CA ILE A 100 3.80 15.87 4.45
C ILE A 100 4.83 14.79 4.09
N LEU A 101 5.71 14.45 5.03
CA LEU A 101 6.74 13.42 4.94
C LEU A 101 6.29 12.20 5.75
N HIS A 102 5.41 11.40 5.15
CA HIS A 102 4.97 10.13 5.73
C HIS A 102 6.20 9.25 6.06
N PRO A 103 6.21 8.48 7.17
CA PRO A 103 7.35 7.67 7.58
C PRO A 103 7.88 6.74 6.47
N VAL A 104 7.00 6.23 5.62
CA VAL A 104 7.36 5.40 4.45
C VAL A 104 8.17 6.17 3.40
N VAL A 105 7.88 7.46 3.16
CA VAL A 105 8.64 8.28 2.21
C VAL A 105 10.03 8.57 2.74
N VAL A 106 10.12 8.89 4.03
CA VAL A 106 11.39 9.18 4.72
C VAL A 106 12.25 7.92 4.75
N CYS A 107 11.65 6.78 5.11
CA CYS A 107 12.27 5.46 5.03
C CYS A 107 12.81 5.17 3.63
N ALA A 108 11.99 5.30 2.58
CA ALA A 108 12.40 5.03 1.21
C ALA A 108 13.54 5.95 0.75
N ALA A 109 13.47 7.25 1.06
CA ALA A 109 14.50 8.22 0.71
C ALA A 109 15.83 7.93 1.42
N LEU A 110 15.79 7.73 2.75
CA LEU A 110 16.97 7.41 3.55
C LEU A 110 17.59 6.08 3.15
N THR A 111 16.78 5.06 2.88
CA THR A 111 17.26 3.75 2.41
C THR A 111 17.93 3.87 1.05
N SER A 112 17.32 4.59 0.11
CA SER A 112 17.88 4.79 -1.22
C SER A 112 19.19 5.56 -1.19
N LEU A 113 19.26 6.61 -0.36
CA LEU A 113 20.48 7.40 -0.14
C LEU A 113 21.59 6.56 0.49
N SER A 114 21.24 5.77 1.52
CA SER A 114 22.19 4.92 2.23
C SER A 114 22.71 3.81 1.32
N ALA A 115 21.83 3.14 0.56
CA ALA A 115 22.20 2.10 -0.39
C ALA A 115 23.14 2.63 -1.49
N GLY A 116 22.81 3.79 -2.06
CA GLY A 116 23.65 4.44 -3.06
C GLY A 116 25.01 4.85 -2.50
N ALA A 117 25.05 5.46 -1.31
CA ALA A 117 26.31 5.83 -0.65
C ALA A 117 27.16 4.60 -0.32
N PHE A 118 26.56 3.54 0.21
CA PHE A 118 27.23 2.29 0.53
C PHE A 118 27.78 1.58 -0.71
N GLY A 119 27.04 1.60 -1.82
CA GLY A 119 27.51 1.11 -3.12
C GLY A 119 28.73 1.86 -3.64
N VAL A 120 28.80 3.18 -3.43
CA VAL A 120 30.00 3.99 -3.75
C VAL A 120 31.18 3.58 -2.86
N LEU A 121 30.97 3.39 -1.55
CA LEU A 121 32.02 2.99 -0.61
C LEU A 121 32.68 1.64 -0.96
N ILE A 122 31.90 0.71 -1.50
CA ILE A 122 32.35 -0.65 -1.86
C ILE A 122 32.80 -0.75 -3.34
N GLY A 123 32.80 0.38 -4.06
CA GLY A 123 33.26 0.46 -5.44
C GLY A 123 32.28 -0.10 -6.48
N LYS A 124 31.01 -0.34 -6.13
CA LYS A 124 29.93 -0.70 -7.08
C LYS A 124 29.27 0.53 -7.73
N GLY A 125 29.52 1.72 -7.17
CA GLY A 125 28.88 2.96 -7.57
C GLY A 125 27.44 3.09 -7.10
N TRP A 126 26.84 4.26 -7.32
CA TRP A 126 25.49 4.58 -6.83
C TRP A 126 24.42 3.63 -7.36
N ALA A 127 24.38 3.45 -8.70
CA ALA A 127 23.39 2.58 -9.34
C ALA A 127 23.56 1.13 -8.91
N GLY A 128 24.80 0.67 -8.73
CA GLY A 128 25.09 -0.68 -8.24
C GLY A 128 24.54 -0.92 -6.82
N GLY A 129 24.74 0.04 -5.91
CA GLY A 129 24.22 -0.05 -4.54
C GLY A 129 22.69 -0.03 -4.46
N VAL A 130 22.04 0.88 -5.21
CA VAL A 130 20.57 0.95 -5.25
C VAL A 130 19.97 -0.32 -5.87
N ASN A 131 20.55 -0.82 -6.97
CA ASN A 131 20.06 -2.05 -7.62
C ASN A 131 20.31 -3.31 -6.77
N ALA A 132 21.32 -3.30 -5.89
CA ALA A 132 21.56 -4.38 -4.95
C ALA A 132 20.49 -4.45 -3.83
N TYR A 133 19.59 -3.47 -3.72
CA TYR A 133 18.48 -3.53 -2.77
C TYR A 133 17.45 -4.60 -3.16
N LEU A 134 17.06 -4.66 -4.44
CA LEU A 134 16.09 -5.62 -4.98
C LEU A 134 16.68 -6.26 -6.22
N THR A 135 17.24 -7.46 -6.07
CA THR A 135 17.96 -8.15 -7.15
C THR A 135 17.06 -9.09 -7.94
N GLN A 136 16.00 -9.61 -7.32
CA GLN A 136 15.13 -10.66 -7.88
C GLN A 136 15.88 -11.96 -8.22
N GLU A 137 17.07 -12.16 -7.67
CA GLU A 137 17.90 -13.35 -7.89
C GLU A 137 17.81 -14.34 -6.72
N VAL A 138 17.88 -15.64 -7.01
CA VAL A 138 17.77 -16.69 -5.97
C VAL A 138 19.02 -16.79 -5.11
N ASN A 139 20.20 -16.58 -5.70
CA ASN A 139 21.50 -16.80 -5.05
C ASN A 139 22.05 -15.55 -4.34
N SER A 140 21.59 -14.36 -4.72
CA SER A 140 22.14 -13.05 -4.36
C SER A 140 21.01 -12.13 -3.90
N ARG A 141 20.30 -12.53 -2.84
CA ARG A 141 19.11 -11.81 -2.35
C ARG A 141 19.49 -10.52 -1.65
N GLY A 142 18.92 -9.41 -2.10
CA GLY A 142 19.01 -8.12 -1.43
C GLY A 142 18.03 -8.00 -0.25
N ALA A 143 18.11 -6.89 0.48
CA ALA A 143 17.18 -6.60 1.58
C ALA A 143 15.72 -6.53 1.11
N GLY A 144 15.47 -5.98 -0.07
CA GLY A 144 14.17 -5.93 -0.71
C GLY A 144 13.60 -7.33 -0.98
N ASP A 145 14.43 -8.29 -1.42
CA ASP A 145 14.00 -9.68 -1.64
C ASP A 145 13.65 -10.39 -0.32
N TRP A 146 14.37 -10.09 0.76
CA TRP A 146 14.01 -10.55 2.09
C TRP A 146 12.69 -9.96 2.58
N LEU A 147 12.49 -8.65 2.40
CA LEU A 147 11.23 -7.99 2.74
C LEU A 147 10.05 -8.55 1.93
N MET A 148 10.24 -8.82 0.65
CA MET A 148 9.23 -9.46 -0.20
C MET A 148 8.92 -10.90 0.25
N SER A 149 9.88 -11.59 0.87
CA SER A 149 9.66 -12.94 1.43
C SER A 149 8.70 -12.93 2.62
N PHE A 150 8.55 -11.81 3.34
CA PHE A 150 7.54 -11.63 4.40
C PHE A 150 6.12 -11.43 3.88
N LEU A 151 5.92 -11.21 2.58
CA LEU A 151 4.59 -11.00 2.01
C LEU A 151 3.68 -12.22 2.23
N GLY A 152 4.21 -13.45 2.13
CA GLY A 152 3.45 -14.68 2.41
C GLY A 152 2.89 -14.72 3.85
N PRO A 153 3.74 -14.62 4.90
CA PRO A 153 3.30 -14.51 6.28
C PRO A 153 2.29 -13.38 6.54
N VAL A 154 2.47 -12.21 5.93
CA VAL A 154 1.52 -11.09 6.04
C VAL A 154 0.15 -11.47 5.49
N VAL A 155 0.10 -12.11 4.32
CA VAL A 155 -1.15 -12.59 3.72
C VAL A 155 -1.82 -13.66 4.59
N LEU A 156 -1.04 -14.58 5.17
CA LEU A 156 -1.57 -15.58 6.12
C LEU A 156 -2.18 -14.93 7.36
N SER A 157 -1.51 -13.91 7.92
CA SER A 157 -2.02 -13.15 9.07
C SER A 157 -3.37 -12.47 8.78
N PHE A 158 -3.51 -11.87 7.58
CA PHE A 158 -4.79 -11.35 7.12
C PHE A 158 -5.86 -12.43 6.99
N GLY A 159 -5.49 -13.62 6.49
CA GLY A 159 -6.37 -14.78 6.44
C GLY A 159 -6.93 -15.17 7.81
N PHE A 160 -6.08 -15.18 8.85
CA PHE A 160 -6.54 -15.43 10.22
C PHE A 160 -7.50 -14.34 10.73
N SER A 161 -7.21 -13.06 10.50
CA SER A 161 -8.09 -11.95 10.91
C SER A 161 -9.48 -12.03 10.27
N VAL A 162 -9.52 -12.37 8.98
CA VAL A 162 -10.74 -12.63 8.22
C VAL A 162 -11.48 -13.85 8.78
N PHE A 163 -10.78 -14.94 9.07
CA PHE A 163 -11.36 -16.17 9.61
C PHE A 163 -12.00 -15.96 10.99
N SER A 164 -11.36 -15.16 11.85
CA SER A 164 -11.89 -14.79 13.17
C SER A 164 -13.23 -14.07 13.09
N ARG A 165 -13.48 -13.27 12.04
CA ARG A 165 -14.76 -12.55 11.84
C ARG A 165 -15.59 -13.07 10.65
N ARG A 166 -15.36 -14.31 10.23
CA ARG A 166 -15.98 -14.90 9.02
C ARG A 166 -17.51 -14.88 9.03
N LEU A 167 -18.16 -15.05 10.19
CA LEU A 167 -19.62 -15.08 10.28
C LEU A 167 -20.22 -13.70 9.95
N VAL A 168 -19.63 -12.63 10.47
CA VAL A 168 -20.03 -11.25 10.18
C VAL A 168 -19.82 -10.93 8.71
N MET A 169 -18.71 -11.39 8.13
CA MET A 169 -18.41 -11.21 6.71
C MET A 169 -19.36 -11.97 5.79
N LEU A 170 -19.70 -13.22 6.14
CA LEU A 170 -20.64 -14.04 5.38
C LEU A 170 -22.05 -13.44 5.41
N ARG A 171 -22.46 -12.86 6.54
CA ARG A 171 -23.74 -12.14 6.66
C ARG A 171 -23.76 -10.89 5.77
N HIS A 172 -22.66 -10.13 5.73
CA HIS A 172 -22.53 -8.92 4.91
C HIS A 172 -21.93 -9.15 3.51
N ARG A 173 -21.84 -10.40 3.04
CA ARG A 173 -21.15 -10.74 1.78
C ARG A 173 -21.64 -9.97 0.56
N ARG A 174 -22.95 -9.68 0.50
CA ARG A 174 -23.57 -8.92 -0.60
C ARG A 174 -23.13 -7.46 -0.56
N VAL A 175 -23.15 -6.84 0.61
CA VAL A 175 -22.68 -5.46 0.83
C VAL A 175 -21.21 -5.34 0.44
N ILE A 176 -20.39 -6.29 0.90
CA ILE A 176 -18.96 -6.30 0.63
C ILE A 176 -18.68 -6.49 -0.87
N ALA A 177 -19.32 -7.45 -1.52
CA ALA A 177 -19.15 -7.68 -2.95
C ALA A 177 -19.56 -6.44 -3.78
N MET A 178 -20.72 -5.85 -3.48
CA MET A 178 -21.18 -4.65 -4.19
C MET A 178 -20.24 -3.46 -3.98
N ALA A 179 -19.79 -3.22 -2.74
CA ALA A 179 -18.87 -2.14 -2.43
C ALA A 179 -17.56 -2.28 -3.20
N ILE A 180 -16.97 -3.47 -3.23
CA ILE A 180 -15.66 -3.71 -3.85
C ILE A 180 -15.74 -3.67 -5.37
N VAL A 181 -16.78 -4.26 -5.97
CA VAL A 181 -16.99 -4.21 -7.43
C VAL A 181 -17.23 -2.77 -7.88
N THR A 182 -18.10 -2.05 -7.17
CA THR A 182 -18.42 -0.65 -7.51
C THR A 182 -17.19 0.24 -7.34
N CYS A 183 -16.46 0.08 -6.23
CA CYS A 183 -15.21 0.80 -5.97
C CYS A 183 -14.17 0.54 -7.06
N SER A 184 -13.94 -0.72 -7.42
CA SER A 184 -12.92 -1.08 -8.41
C SER A 184 -13.26 -0.53 -9.80
N LEU A 185 -14.51 -0.73 -10.25
CA LEU A 185 -15.01 -0.17 -11.51
C LEU A 185 -14.94 1.35 -11.53
N PHE A 186 -15.46 2.00 -10.49
CA PHE A 186 -15.47 3.45 -10.39
C PHE A 186 -14.05 4.01 -10.37
N SER A 187 -13.12 3.41 -9.62
CA SER A 187 -11.71 3.81 -9.58
C SER A 187 -11.09 3.78 -10.97
N MET A 188 -11.27 2.69 -11.72
CA MET A 188 -10.68 2.54 -13.06
C MET A 188 -11.29 3.54 -14.06
N ILE A 189 -12.61 3.64 -14.11
CA ILE A 189 -13.33 4.50 -15.07
C ILE A 189 -13.10 5.98 -14.74
N SER A 190 -13.23 6.38 -13.47
CA SER A 190 -13.01 7.77 -13.05
C SER A 190 -11.58 8.23 -13.32
N THR A 191 -10.60 7.35 -13.09
CA THR A 191 -9.18 7.63 -13.37
C THR A 191 -8.93 7.78 -14.87
N ALA A 192 -9.52 6.89 -15.69
CA ALA A 192 -9.41 6.99 -17.15
C ALA A 192 -10.04 8.29 -17.68
N LEU A 193 -11.25 8.63 -17.21
CA LEU A 193 -11.96 9.84 -17.60
C LEU A 193 -11.23 11.11 -17.17
N ALA A 194 -10.76 11.17 -15.92
CA ALA A 194 -9.96 12.29 -15.43
C ALA A 194 -8.65 12.46 -16.22
N GLY A 195 -8.04 11.34 -16.64
CA GLY A 195 -6.88 11.35 -17.51
C GLY A 195 -7.15 12.01 -18.87
N ARG A 196 -8.26 11.63 -19.51
CA ARG A 196 -8.70 12.22 -20.79
C ARG A 196 -9.09 13.69 -20.66
N LEU A 197 -9.79 14.07 -19.59
CA LEU A 197 -10.17 15.47 -19.33
C LEU A 197 -8.96 16.39 -19.15
N LEU A 198 -7.85 15.84 -18.64
CA LEU A 198 -6.58 16.54 -18.52
C LEU A 198 -5.68 16.42 -19.76
N ALA A 199 -6.22 15.91 -20.88
CA ALA A 199 -5.54 15.72 -22.15
C ALA A 199 -4.19 14.97 -22.03
N LEU A 200 -4.11 14.00 -21.10
CA LEU A 200 -2.93 13.16 -20.96
C LEU A 200 -2.82 12.17 -22.12
N HIS A 201 -1.58 11.85 -22.49
CA HIS A 201 -1.33 10.81 -23.47
C HIS A 201 -1.96 9.48 -23.03
N PRO A 202 -2.65 8.73 -23.91
CA PRO A 202 -3.44 7.53 -23.54
C PRO A 202 -2.65 6.49 -22.75
N LYS A 203 -1.38 6.28 -23.12
CA LYS A 203 -0.46 5.39 -22.39
C LYS A 203 -0.25 5.79 -20.93
N PHE A 204 -0.19 7.09 -20.61
CA PHE A 204 -0.08 7.57 -19.24
C PHE A 204 -1.38 7.44 -18.48
N VAL A 205 -2.53 7.63 -19.15
CA VAL A 205 -3.84 7.41 -18.55
C VAL A 205 -3.97 5.95 -18.11
N LEU A 206 -3.73 5.01 -19.02
CA LEU A 206 -3.77 3.57 -18.75
C LEU A 206 -2.76 3.14 -17.67
N ALA A 207 -1.60 3.80 -17.59
CA ALA A 207 -0.62 3.54 -16.54
C ALA A 207 -1.13 3.90 -15.13
N ILE A 208 -2.02 4.90 -15.00
CA ILE A 208 -2.55 5.38 -13.72
C ILE A 208 -3.84 4.62 -13.32
N VAL A 209 -4.55 4.00 -14.27
CA VAL A 209 -5.82 3.28 -14.03
C VAL A 209 -5.78 2.34 -12.81
N PRO A 210 -4.79 1.46 -12.62
CA PRO A 210 -4.76 0.53 -11.49
C PRO A 210 -4.20 1.14 -10.19
N ARG A 211 -4.36 2.45 -9.96
CA ARG A 211 -3.77 3.15 -8.80
C ARG A 211 -4.29 2.72 -7.41
N SER A 212 -5.47 2.12 -7.32
CA SER A 212 -6.12 1.77 -6.04
C SER A 212 -5.76 0.40 -5.49
N VAL A 213 -4.96 -0.39 -6.21
CA VAL A 213 -4.42 -1.69 -5.76
C VAL A 213 -2.92 -1.57 -5.48
N THR A 214 -2.28 -2.63 -4.97
CA THR A 214 -0.84 -2.59 -4.66
C THR A 214 0.03 -2.69 -5.89
N VAL A 215 1.26 -2.17 -5.80
CA VAL A 215 2.21 -2.13 -6.92
C VAL A 215 2.38 -3.50 -7.56
N ALA A 216 2.59 -4.54 -6.75
CA ALA A 216 2.76 -5.92 -7.23
C ALA A 216 1.62 -6.43 -8.13
N LEU A 217 0.40 -5.89 -7.96
CA LEU A 217 -0.78 -6.26 -8.74
C LEU A 217 -1.11 -5.23 -9.82
N ALA A 218 -0.84 -3.95 -9.56
CA ALA A 218 -1.04 -2.88 -10.51
C ALA A 218 -0.14 -3.02 -11.75
N LEU A 219 1.10 -3.50 -11.57
CA LEU A 219 2.05 -3.65 -12.68
C LEU A 219 1.55 -4.65 -13.74
N PRO A 220 1.16 -5.90 -13.40
CA PRO A 220 0.54 -6.82 -14.36
C PRO A 220 -0.75 -6.28 -14.99
N ILE A 221 -1.59 -5.57 -14.22
CA ILE A 221 -2.82 -4.94 -14.75
C ILE A 221 -2.47 -3.87 -15.80
N ALA A 222 -1.48 -3.01 -15.52
CA ALA A 222 -1.04 -2.01 -16.49
C ALA A 222 -0.48 -2.66 -17.77
N GLN A 223 0.27 -3.76 -17.63
CA GLN A 223 0.78 -4.53 -18.78
C GLN A 223 -0.35 -5.12 -19.62
N SER A 224 -1.40 -5.68 -19.00
CA SER A 224 -2.54 -6.23 -19.75
C SER A 224 -3.33 -5.14 -20.49
N LEU A 225 -3.29 -3.90 -19.99
CA LEU A 225 -3.83 -2.71 -20.66
C LEU A 225 -2.91 -2.15 -21.77
N GLY A 226 -1.74 -2.74 -22.02
CA GLY A 226 -0.82 -2.33 -23.08
C GLY A 226 0.20 -1.26 -22.69
N VAL A 227 0.41 -1.04 -21.39
CA VAL A 227 1.41 -0.10 -20.87
C VAL A 227 2.79 -0.74 -20.88
N SER A 228 3.75 -0.13 -21.60
CA SER A 228 5.14 -0.60 -21.68
C SER A 228 6.03 -0.09 -20.54
N SER A 229 5.76 1.11 -20.01
CA SER A 229 6.56 1.74 -18.95
C SER A 229 5.83 1.72 -17.61
N LEU A 230 6.34 0.90 -16.68
CA LEU A 230 5.75 0.66 -15.36
C LEU A 230 6.10 1.66 -14.22
N PRO A 231 7.14 2.51 -14.30
CA PRO A 231 7.46 3.43 -13.20
C PRO A 231 6.31 4.39 -12.85
N ILE A 232 5.55 4.86 -13.85
CA ILE A 232 4.41 5.76 -13.64
C ILE A 232 3.30 5.03 -12.88
N THR A 233 3.04 3.77 -13.21
CA THR A 233 2.08 2.93 -12.48
C THR A 233 2.49 2.76 -11.03
N ALA A 234 3.75 2.37 -10.77
CA ALA A 234 4.25 2.22 -9.40
C ALA A 234 4.14 3.55 -8.61
N GLY A 235 4.54 4.67 -9.22
CA GLY A 235 4.45 6.00 -8.61
C GLY A 235 3.01 6.42 -8.29
N ALA A 236 2.07 6.20 -9.21
CA ALA A 236 0.65 6.52 -9.01
C ALA A 236 0.01 5.70 -7.87
N VAL A 237 0.36 4.41 -7.79
CA VAL A 237 -0.09 3.53 -6.70
C VAL A 237 0.46 4.00 -5.37
N VAL A 238 1.79 4.18 -5.26
CA VAL A 238 2.42 4.62 -4.00
C VAL A 238 1.83 5.95 -3.54
N LEU A 239 1.64 6.90 -4.46
CA LEU A 239 1.02 8.18 -4.15
C LEU A 239 -0.41 8.02 -3.63
N THR A 240 -1.21 7.14 -4.25
CA THR A 240 -2.58 6.84 -3.78
C THR A 240 -2.57 6.26 -2.38
N GLY A 241 -1.68 5.30 -2.11
CA GLY A 241 -1.52 4.70 -0.78
C GLY A 241 -1.09 5.68 0.29
N LEU A 242 -0.17 6.59 -0.02
CA LEU A 242 0.27 7.66 0.90
C LEU A 242 -0.86 8.65 1.21
N MET A 243 -1.66 9.00 0.21
CA MET A 243 -2.86 9.82 0.44
C MET A 243 -3.87 9.07 1.32
N GLY A 244 -4.06 7.78 1.07
CA GLY A 244 -4.89 6.93 1.92
C GLY A 244 -4.43 6.86 3.36
N ALA A 245 -3.13 6.63 3.58
CA ALA A 245 -2.56 6.53 4.91
C ALA A 245 -2.73 7.82 5.72
N ASN A 246 -2.51 8.98 5.09
CA ASN A 246 -2.59 10.27 5.78
C ASN A 246 -4.01 10.79 5.96
N PHE A 247 -4.91 10.54 4.99
CA PHE A 247 -6.19 11.25 4.93
C PHE A 247 -7.42 10.38 5.10
N SER A 248 -7.35 9.04 4.98
CA SER A 248 -8.57 8.20 5.02
C SER A 248 -9.37 8.37 6.30
N ALA A 249 -8.73 8.22 7.47
CA ALA A 249 -9.41 8.34 8.77
C ALA A 249 -10.03 9.73 8.97
N MET A 250 -9.28 10.79 8.63
CA MET A 250 -9.74 12.17 8.73
C MET A 250 -10.94 12.44 7.80
N LEU A 251 -10.84 12.03 6.53
CA LEU A 251 -11.91 12.21 5.55
C LEU A 251 -13.16 11.42 5.93
N LEU A 252 -13.02 10.18 6.40
CA LEU A 252 -14.15 9.36 6.83
C LEU A 252 -14.89 9.99 8.02
N THR A 253 -14.14 10.54 8.98
CA THR A 253 -14.73 11.28 10.11
C THR A 253 -15.41 12.57 9.64
N TRP A 254 -14.79 13.33 8.73
CA TRP A 254 -15.39 14.53 8.15
C TRP A 254 -16.67 14.24 7.36
N MET A 255 -16.72 13.08 6.68
CA MET A 255 -17.91 12.61 5.97
C MET A 255 -19.01 12.05 6.91
N GLY A 256 -18.76 11.97 8.21
CA GLY A 256 -19.69 11.44 9.21
C GLY A 256 -19.84 9.91 9.17
N ILE A 257 -18.85 9.18 8.66
CA ILE A 257 -18.90 7.72 8.53
C ILE A 257 -18.34 7.09 9.82
N THR A 258 -19.21 6.47 10.61
CA THR A 258 -18.85 5.86 11.90
C THR A 258 -18.75 4.34 11.85
N SER A 259 -19.45 3.68 10.93
CA SER A 259 -19.47 2.21 10.84
C SER A 259 -18.08 1.63 10.51
N PRO A 260 -17.55 0.69 11.30
CA PRO A 260 -16.24 0.08 11.06
C PRO A 260 -16.19 -0.72 9.75
N ILE A 261 -17.32 -1.27 9.31
CA ILE A 261 -17.44 -1.95 8.01
C ILE A 261 -17.20 -0.95 6.88
N ALA A 262 -17.91 0.18 6.89
CA ALA A 262 -17.82 1.20 5.85
C ALA A 262 -16.44 1.87 5.85
N ARG A 263 -15.88 2.19 7.02
CA ARG A 263 -14.54 2.78 7.15
C ARG A 263 -13.48 1.82 6.60
N GLY A 264 -13.52 0.55 7.00
CA GLY A 264 -12.53 -0.43 6.55
C GLY A 264 -12.60 -0.75 5.06
N LEU A 265 -13.80 -1.00 4.52
CA LEU A 265 -13.98 -1.29 3.10
C LEU A 265 -13.56 -0.14 2.21
N SER A 266 -13.97 1.08 2.55
CA SER A 266 -13.71 2.25 1.71
C SER A 266 -12.23 2.64 1.72
N ALA A 267 -11.57 2.66 2.88
CA ALA A 267 -10.16 3.01 2.97
C ALA A 267 -9.27 2.02 2.21
N ALA A 268 -9.44 0.72 2.47
CA ALA A 268 -8.63 -0.32 1.84
C ALA A 268 -8.89 -0.45 0.34
N SER A 269 -10.14 -0.34 -0.13
CA SER A 269 -10.44 -0.44 -1.57
C SER A 269 -10.04 0.81 -2.37
N SER A 270 -9.91 1.97 -1.70
CA SER A 270 -9.55 3.23 -2.37
C SER A 270 -8.05 3.48 -2.43
N ALA A 271 -7.29 3.00 -1.44
CA ALA A 271 -5.87 3.28 -1.28
C ALA A 271 -5.05 2.13 -0.67
N HIS A 272 -5.52 0.89 -0.86
CA HIS A 272 -4.80 -0.37 -0.62
C HIS A 272 -4.15 -0.50 0.78
N GLY A 273 -3.11 -1.34 0.89
CA GLY A 273 -2.51 -1.75 2.15
C GLY A 273 -1.91 -0.63 3.01
N LEU A 274 -1.49 0.49 2.42
CA LEU A 274 -0.97 1.63 3.19
C LEU A 274 -2.11 2.32 3.98
N ALA A 275 -3.27 2.50 3.35
CA ALA A 275 -4.46 2.99 4.03
C ALA A 275 -4.96 2.01 5.10
N THR A 276 -4.92 0.70 4.81
CA THR A 276 -5.25 -0.34 5.79
C THR A 276 -4.37 -0.24 7.04
N ALA A 277 -3.05 -0.17 6.87
CA ALA A 277 -2.11 -0.11 7.98
C ALA A 277 -2.34 1.14 8.85
N ALA A 278 -2.51 2.31 8.22
CA ALA A 278 -2.74 3.55 8.94
C ALA A 278 -4.09 3.59 9.67
N LEU A 279 -5.18 3.17 9.01
CA LEU A 279 -6.52 3.18 9.61
C LEU A 279 -6.59 2.21 10.79
N THR A 280 -6.03 1.01 10.64
CA THR A 280 -6.09 -0.03 11.67
C THR A 280 -5.18 0.25 12.87
N ALA A 281 -4.19 1.12 12.71
CA ALA A 281 -3.38 1.62 13.83
C ALA A 281 -4.22 2.47 14.81
N SER A 282 -5.16 3.28 14.30
CA SER A 282 -6.11 4.02 15.14
C SER A 282 -7.39 3.26 15.45
N GLU A 283 -7.83 2.37 14.56
CA GLU A 283 -9.15 1.70 14.60
C GLU A 283 -8.99 0.19 14.34
N SER A 284 -8.50 -0.53 15.34
CA SER A 284 -8.16 -1.96 15.22
C SER A 284 -9.34 -2.86 14.81
N GLU A 285 -10.57 -2.48 15.13
CA GLU A 285 -11.79 -3.17 14.74
C GLU A 285 -12.06 -3.19 13.23
N THR A 286 -11.47 -2.26 12.47
CA THR A 286 -11.62 -2.19 11.01
C THR A 286 -10.76 -3.23 10.28
N LEU A 287 -9.77 -3.84 10.96
CA LEU A 287 -8.76 -4.70 10.34
C LEU A 287 -9.32 -5.87 9.51
N PRO A 288 -10.33 -6.63 9.97
CA PRO A 288 -10.87 -7.73 9.19
C PRO A 288 -11.50 -7.24 7.89
N TYR A 289 -12.24 -6.12 7.95
CA TYR A 289 -12.88 -5.51 6.78
C TYR A 289 -11.85 -4.95 5.81
N CYS A 290 -10.82 -4.25 6.30
CA CYS A 290 -9.71 -3.77 5.49
C CYS A 290 -8.96 -4.91 4.81
N SER A 291 -8.68 -6.00 5.53
CA SER A 291 -7.96 -7.18 5.02
C SER A 291 -8.73 -7.84 3.87
N LEU A 292 -10.03 -7.99 4.04
CA LEU A 292 -10.91 -8.55 3.02
C LEU A 292 -11.01 -7.62 1.80
N ALA A 293 -11.25 -6.34 2.02
CA ALA A 293 -11.34 -5.33 0.97
C ALA A 293 -10.05 -5.19 0.18
N TYR A 294 -8.90 -5.20 0.87
CA TYR A 294 -7.57 -5.21 0.27
C TYR A 294 -7.38 -6.40 -0.70
N ALA A 295 -7.70 -7.61 -0.27
CA ALA A 295 -7.54 -8.81 -1.11
C ALA A 295 -8.55 -8.87 -2.26
N LEU A 296 -9.82 -8.58 -1.99
CA LEU A 296 -10.88 -8.68 -2.99
C LEU A 296 -10.84 -7.55 -4.02
N SER A 297 -10.46 -6.32 -3.65
CA SER A 297 -10.29 -5.22 -4.61
C SER A 297 -9.19 -5.51 -5.61
N ALA A 298 -8.10 -6.13 -5.16
CA ALA A 298 -7.02 -6.66 -5.98
C ALA A 298 -7.51 -7.68 -7.01
N ILE A 299 -8.22 -8.72 -6.56
CA ILE A 299 -8.78 -9.77 -7.42
C ILE A 299 -9.76 -9.16 -8.41
N THR A 300 -10.68 -8.34 -7.91
CA THR A 300 -11.74 -7.71 -8.71
C THR A 300 -11.14 -6.80 -9.78
N SER A 301 -10.22 -5.90 -9.42
CA SER A 301 -9.56 -5.01 -10.40
C SER A 301 -8.79 -5.80 -11.46
N THR A 302 -8.13 -6.89 -11.07
CA THR A 302 -7.43 -7.78 -12.01
C THR A 302 -8.40 -8.44 -12.98
N LEU A 303 -9.52 -8.98 -12.48
CA LEU A 303 -10.55 -9.59 -13.31
C LEU A 303 -11.18 -8.56 -14.25
N LEU A 304 -11.59 -7.40 -13.74
CA LEU A 304 -12.22 -6.34 -14.52
C LEU A 304 -11.30 -5.85 -15.64
N ALA A 305 -10.00 -5.68 -15.38
CA ALA A 305 -9.03 -5.28 -16.41
C ALA A 305 -8.87 -6.31 -17.54
N ASN A 306 -9.11 -7.60 -17.26
CA ASN A 306 -9.02 -8.68 -18.24
C ASN A 306 -10.35 -9.00 -18.94
N VAL A 307 -11.48 -8.47 -18.45
CA VAL A 307 -12.76 -8.57 -19.16
C VAL A 307 -12.67 -7.71 -20.44
N PRO A 308 -12.87 -8.29 -21.64
CA PRO A 308 -12.67 -7.58 -22.91
C PRO A 308 -13.48 -6.29 -22.99
N ILE A 309 -14.75 -6.32 -22.56
CA ILE A 309 -15.66 -5.17 -22.59
C ILE A 309 -15.10 -3.99 -21.78
N ILE A 310 -14.64 -4.26 -20.56
CA ILE A 310 -14.10 -3.22 -19.67
C ILE A 310 -12.76 -2.74 -20.19
N ARG A 311 -11.91 -3.64 -20.67
CA ARG A 311 -10.63 -3.28 -21.29
C ARG A 311 -10.83 -2.34 -22.49
N HIS A 312 -11.71 -2.70 -23.42
CA HIS A 312 -12.03 -1.86 -24.58
C HIS A 312 -12.61 -0.51 -24.17
N LEU A 313 -13.48 -0.49 -23.15
CA LEU A 313 -14.01 0.75 -22.59
C LEU A 313 -12.89 1.64 -22.03
N LEU A 314 -11.97 1.09 -21.23
CA LEU A 314 -10.87 1.84 -20.63
C LEU A 314 -9.91 2.40 -21.68
N VAL A 315 -9.58 1.60 -22.70
CA VAL A 315 -8.73 2.03 -23.82
C VAL A 315 -9.44 3.14 -24.63
N SER A 316 -10.73 2.97 -24.92
CA SER A 316 -11.53 3.98 -25.64
C SER A 316 -11.69 5.29 -24.85
N ILE A 317 -11.83 5.21 -23.53
CA ILE A 317 -11.85 6.39 -22.66
C ILE A 317 -10.48 7.04 -22.64
N ALA A 318 -9.37 6.28 -22.62
CA ALA A 318 -8.02 6.84 -22.55
C ALA A 318 -7.63 7.63 -23.82
N GLY A 319 -8.23 7.31 -24.98
CA GLY A 319 -7.96 7.96 -26.27
C GLY A 319 -7.32 7.01 -27.25
#